data_AF-A0A945BER4-F1
#
_entry.id   AF-A0A945BER4-F1
#
_cell.length_a   1.000
_cell.length_b   1.000
_cell.length_c   1.000
_cell.angle_alpha   90.00
_cell.angle_beta   90.00
_cell.angle_gamma   90.00
#
_symmetry.space_group_name_H-M   'P 1'
#
loop_
_entity.id
_entity.type
_entity.pdbx_description
1 polymer ?
#
loop_
_entity_poly.entity_id
_entity_poly.type
_entity_poly.pdbx_seq_one_letter_code
_entity_poly.pdbx_strand_id
1 'polypeptide(L)'
;MNQIILSLSIVFLLVYSREDNSKKKTDGYSGSTKTSEIHYYQEKHLQNIKQLTFGGDNAEAYFSFDNTRLVFQLKNPNIGIDCDQIYVTDWKNDNMEEKLPLMVSTGLGRTTCSYFMPGDTTVIYASTHLGDDNCPKEPEKREDGAYVWPIYSDFDIFVADLKG
;
A
#
# COMPACT_ATOMS: atom_id res chain seq x y z
N MET A 1 49.41 47.04 -51.20
CA MET A 1 50.15 46.51 -50.04
C MET A 1 49.14 45.87 -49.11
N ASN A 2 49.47 44.70 -48.57
CA ASN A 2 48.66 43.77 -47.76
C ASN A 2 47.88 42.69 -48.54
N GLN A 3 48.49 41.51 -48.49
CA GLN A 3 47.96 40.20 -48.88
C GLN A 3 46.88 39.76 -47.89
N ILE A 4 45.85 39.07 -48.37
CA ILE A 4 44.94 38.30 -47.52
C ILE A 4 44.85 36.87 -48.05
N ILE A 5 45.03 35.96 -47.11
CA ILE A 5 45.46 34.58 -47.20
C ILE A 5 44.26 33.66 -47.49
N LEU A 6 44.45 32.69 -48.39
CA LEU A 6 43.57 31.53 -48.57
C LEU A 6 43.40 30.78 -47.24
N SER A 7 42.16 30.58 -46.80
CA SER A 7 41.83 29.57 -45.79
C SER A 7 40.85 28.56 -46.38
N LEU A 8 41.40 27.41 -46.80
CA LEU A 8 40.62 26.19 -47.04
C LEU A 8 40.01 25.76 -45.71
N SER A 9 38.70 25.95 -45.55
CA SER A 9 37.96 25.36 -44.44
C SER A 9 37.50 23.96 -44.85
N ILE A 10 38.23 22.96 -44.37
CA ILE A 10 37.90 21.54 -44.48
C ILE A 10 36.61 21.30 -43.68
N VAL A 11 35.51 21.03 -44.37
CA VAL A 11 34.24 20.60 -43.74
C VAL A 11 34.39 19.13 -43.36
N PHE A 12 34.78 18.87 -42.11
CA PHE A 12 34.76 17.54 -41.51
C PHE A 12 33.29 17.16 -41.24
N LEU A 13 32.70 16.36 -42.13
CA LEU A 13 31.41 15.70 -41.89
C LEU A 13 31.59 14.64 -40.79
N LEU A 14 31.39 15.06 -39.53
CA LEU A 14 31.22 14.14 -38.41
C LEU A 14 29.86 13.44 -38.56
N VAL A 15 29.88 12.28 -39.23
CA VAL A 15 28.81 11.28 -39.11
C VAL A 15 28.92 10.71 -37.69
N TYR A 16 28.24 11.35 -36.74
CA TYR A 16 27.99 10.75 -35.45
C TYR A 16 26.79 9.82 -35.62
N SER A 17 27.07 8.54 -35.88
CA SER A 17 26.07 7.49 -35.77
C SER A 17 25.51 7.54 -34.36
N ARG A 18 24.24 7.92 -34.24
CA ARG A 18 23.51 7.84 -32.97
C ARG A 18 23.35 6.35 -32.69
N GLU A 19 24.18 5.83 -31.79
CA GLU A 19 24.04 4.49 -31.27
C GLU A 19 22.71 4.46 -30.52
N ASP A 20 21.68 3.93 -31.16
CA ASP A 20 20.35 3.77 -30.59
C ASP A 20 20.43 2.67 -29.53
N ASN A 21 20.89 3.04 -28.34
CA ASN A 21 20.99 2.19 -27.16
C ASN A 21 19.58 1.92 -26.61
N SER A 22 18.71 1.31 -27.42
CA SER A 22 17.48 0.71 -26.94
C SER A 22 17.85 -0.58 -26.18
N LYS A 23 18.32 -0.41 -24.94
CA LYS A 23 18.33 -1.51 -23.98
C LYS A 23 16.88 -1.84 -23.65
N LYS A 24 16.27 -2.73 -24.45
CA LYS A 24 15.00 -3.34 -24.09
C LYS A 24 15.24 -4.37 -22.98
N LYS A 25 14.60 -4.03 -21.86
CA LYS A 25 14.39 -4.69 -20.57
C LYS A 25 14.74 -6.17 -20.49
N THR A 26 15.60 -6.45 -19.50
CA THR A 26 15.99 -7.76 -19.01
C THR A 26 14.83 -8.52 -18.38
N ASP A 27 14.74 -9.80 -18.73
CA ASP A 27 13.98 -10.88 -18.13
C ASP A 27 14.89 -11.73 -17.22
N GLY A 28 14.31 -12.42 -16.22
CA GLY A 28 14.94 -13.55 -15.52
C GLY A 28 15.59 -13.32 -14.14
N TYR A 29 15.86 -12.09 -13.69
CA TYR A 29 16.43 -11.77 -12.34
C TYR A 29 15.53 -10.84 -11.50
N SER A 30 14.40 -10.43 -12.08
CA SER A 30 13.57 -9.22 -11.91
C SER A 30 13.87 -8.09 -10.92
N GLY A 31 14.54 -8.25 -9.77
CA GLY A 31 14.87 -7.15 -8.84
C GLY A 31 13.75 -6.12 -8.70
N SER A 32 12.49 -6.57 -8.61
CA SER A 32 11.35 -5.72 -8.91
C SER A 32 11.17 -4.67 -7.80
N THR A 33 11.60 -3.43 -8.07
CA THR A 33 11.34 -2.28 -7.18
C THR A 33 10.12 -1.46 -7.59
N LYS A 34 9.24 -2.01 -8.47
CA LYS A 34 7.85 -1.63 -8.79
C LYS A 34 7.58 -1.61 -10.30
N THR A 35 6.79 -2.59 -10.74
CA THR A 35 5.71 -2.33 -11.69
C THR A 35 4.53 -3.16 -11.19
N SER A 36 3.59 -2.50 -10.51
CA SER A 36 2.34 -3.11 -10.07
C SER A 36 1.37 -3.07 -11.25
N GLU A 37 1.48 -4.04 -12.14
CA GLU A 37 0.44 -4.28 -13.14
C GLU A 37 -0.73 -4.99 -12.42
N ILE A 38 -1.89 -4.32 -12.33
CA ILE A 38 -3.12 -4.94 -11.80
C ILE A 38 -3.44 -6.23 -12.57
N HIS A 39 -3.08 -6.26 -13.86
CA HIS A 39 -3.21 -7.43 -14.73
C HIS A 39 -1.82 -7.91 -15.15
N TYR A 40 -1.36 -8.98 -14.51
CA TYR A 40 -0.14 -9.66 -14.92
C TYR A 40 -0.40 -10.52 -16.16
N TYR A 41 0.30 -10.24 -17.26
CA TYR A 41 0.01 -10.87 -18.55
C TYR A 41 0.16 -12.41 -18.58
N GLN A 42 0.92 -13.00 -17.65
CA GLN A 42 1.03 -14.47 -17.56
C GLN A 42 -0.03 -15.10 -16.66
N GLU A 43 -0.76 -14.33 -15.85
CA GLU A 43 -1.90 -14.82 -15.07
C GLU A 43 -3.09 -15.05 -16.01
N LYS A 44 -3.64 -16.27 -16.01
CA LYS A 44 -4.69 -16.70 -16.96
C LYS A 44 -6.00 -17.11 -16.30
N HIS A 45 -6.02 -17.23 -14.98
CA HIS A 45 -7.17 -17.72 -14.20
C HIS A 45 -7.98 -16.59 -13.58
N LEU A 46 -7.33 -15.47 -13.24
CA LEU A 46 -8.02 -14.33 -12.65
C LEU A 46 -8.57 -13.38 -13.72
N GLN A 47 -9.80 -12.91 -13.52
CA GLN A 47 -10.46 -11.91 -14.34
C GLN A 47 -11.06 -10.82 -13.46
N ASN A 48 -11.26 -9.62 -14.01
CA ASN A 48 -11.87 -8.47 -13.31
C ASN A 48 -11.14 -8.08 -12.00
N ILE A 49 -9.81 -8.12 -12.01
CA ILE A 49 -9.01 -7.72 -10.83
C ILE A 49 -9.21 -6.21 -10.60
N LYS A 50 -9.60 -5.84 -9.39
CA LYS A 50 -9.76 -4.46 -8.95
C LYS A 50 -8.79 -4.19 -7.80
N GLN A 51 -8.00 -3.13 -7.91
CA GLN A 51 -7.24 -2.59 -6.78
C GLN A 51 -8.16 -1.74 -5.91
N LEU A 52 -8.12 -1.95 -4.60
CA LEU A 52 -8.97 -1.22 -3.63
C LEU A 52 -8.19 -0.18 -2.82
N THR A 53 -6.90 -0.43 -2.53
CA THR A 53 -6.07 0.38 -1.63
C THR A 53 -4.96 1.13 -2.38
N PHE A 54 -4.65 2.36 -1.95
CA PHE A 54 -3.69 3.25 -2.63
C PHE A 54 -2.62 3.79 -1.67
N GLY A 55 -1.81 2.87 -1.12
CA GLY A 55 -0.77 3.18 -0.15
C GLY A 55 -1.11 2.66 1.25
N GLY A 56 -0.22 2.95 2.20
CA GLY A 56 -0.29 2.39 3.55
C GLY A 56 -0.02 0.89 3.63
N ASP A 57 0.01 0.39 4.84
CA ASP A 57 -0.02 -1.01 5.19
C ASP A 57 -1.49 -1.40 5.42
N ASN A 58 -1.97 -2.39 4.67
CA ASN A 58 -3.37 -2.85 4.70
C ASN A 58 -3.36 -4.35 4.96
N ALA A 59 -4.14 -4.82 5.93
CA ALA A 59 -4.14 -6.22 6.35
C ALA A 59 -5.53 -6.72 6.78
N GLU A 60 -5.65 -8.05 6.84
CA GLU A 60 -6.77 -8.77 7.46
C GLU A 60 -8.16 -8.28 7.04
N ALA A 61 -8.39 -8.18 5.72
CA ALA A 61 -9.68 -7.78 5.18
C ALA A 61 -10.70 -8.94 5.19
N TYR A 62 -11.92 -8.69 5.68
CA TYR A 62 -13.02 -9.66 5.69
C TYR A 62 -14.32 -9.05 5.16
N PHE A 63 -15.11 -9.84 4.45
CA PHE A 63 -16.42 -9.43 3.95
C PHE A 63 -17.47 -9.37 5.07
N SER A 64 -18.41 -8.43 4.94
CA SER A 64 -19.70 -8.48 5.62
C SER A 64 -20.52 -9.70 5.16
N PHE A 65 -21.49 -10.12 5.96
CA PHE A 65 -22.36 -11.26 5.65
C PHE A 65 -23.15 -11.06 4.35
N ASP A 66 -23.56 -9.83 4.06
CA ASP A 66 -24.22 -9.46 2.80
C ASP A 66 -23.24 -9.27 1.61
N ASN A 67 -21.94 -9.41 1.83
CA ASN A 67 -20.84 -9.21 0.88
C ASN A 67 -20.76 -7.80 0.28
N THR A 68 -21.37 -6.77 0.88
CA THR A 68 -21.32 -5.40 0.35
C THR A 68 -20.13 -4.61 0.87
N ARG A 69 -19.58 -4.97 2.03
CA ARG A 69 -18.54 -4.21 2.72
C ARG A 69 -17.35 -5.08 3.09
N LEU A 70 -16.22 -4.42 3.27
CA LEU A 70 -15.01 -4.99 3.86
C LEU A 70 -14.73 -4.30 5.20
N VAL A 71 -14.28 -5.07 6.18
CA VAL A 71 -13.63 -4.56 7.40
C VAL A 71 -12.17 -4.98 7.37
N PHE A 72 -11.25 -4.07 7.66
CA PHE A 72 -9.81 -4.30 7.50
C PHE A 72 -8.96 -3.35 8.36
N GLN A 73 -7.68 -3.68 8.52
CA GLN A 73 -6.69 -2.81 9.16
C GLN A 73 -6.04 -1.87 8.16
N LEU A 74 -5.90 -0.61 8.52
CA LEU A 74 -5.11 0.39 7.79
C LEU A 74 -4.16 1.11 8.72
N LYS A 75 -2.89 1.19 8.30
CA LYS A 75 -1.86 2.08 8.84
C LYS A 75 -1.24 2.84 7.68
N ASN A 76 -1.27 4.16 7.72
CA ASN A 76 -0.69 4.99 6.66
C ASN A 76 -0.10 6.28 7.24
N PRO A 77 1.18 6.27 7.63
CA PRO A 77 1.86 7.43 8.20
C PRO A 77 1.88 8.65 7.26
N ASN A 78 1.81 8.45 5.94
CA ASN A 78 1.80 9.56 4.98
C ASN A 78 0.54 10.43 5.07
N ILE A 79 -0.53 9.92 5.70
CA ILE A 79 -1.79 10.64 5.92
C ILE A 79 -2.15 10.73 7.41
N GLY A 80 -1.17 10.53 8.30
CA GLY A 80 -1.33 10.71 9.75
C GLY A 80 -1.99 9.53 10.49
N ILE A 81 -2.02 8.34 9.89
CA ILE A 81 -2.50 7.11 10.55
C ILE A 81 -1.29 6.28 10.95
N ASP A 82 -0.73 6.57 12.12
CA ASP A 82 0.56 6.00 12.54
C ASP A 82 0.44 4.61 13.19
N CYS A 83 -0.79 4.19 13.50
CA CYS A 83 -1.08 2.88 14.10
C CYS A 83 -2.15 2.15 13.30
N ASP A 84 -2.16 0.82 13.38
CA ASP A 84 -3.21 0.01 12.76
C ASP A 84 -4.56 0.34 13.39
N GLN A 85 -5.49 0.83 12.57
CA GLN A 85 -6.87 1.16 12.94
C GLN A 85 -7.84 0.36 12.06
N ILE A 86 -9.06 0.13 12.55
CA ILE A 86 -10.07 -0.67 11.85
C ILE A 86 -10.97 0.24 11.02
N TYR A 87 -11.10 -0.09 9.75
CA TYR A 87 -11.91 0.65 8.79
C TYR A 87 -12.93 -0.24 8.10
N VAL A 88 -14.03 0.38 7.68
CA VAL A 88 -15.08 -0.23 6.87
C VAL A 88 -15.25 0.54 5.55
N THR A 89 -15.38 -0.20 4.45
CA THR A 89 -15.57 0.35 3.10
C THR A 89 -16.59 -0.47 2.31
N ASP A 90 -17.41 0.16 1.49
CA ASP A 90 -18.15 -0.53 0.43
C ASP A 90 -17.19 -0.77 -0.74
N TRP A 91 -16.72 -2.00 -0.89
CA TRP A 91 -15.66 -2.34 -1.86
C TRP A 91 -16.06 -2.09 -3.32
N LYS A 92 -17.37 -2.01 -3.59
CA LYS A 92 -17.90 -1.79 -4.94
C LYS A 92 -18.04 -0.30 -5.24
N ASN A 93 -18.64 0.44 -4.32
CA ASN A 93 -19.10 1.82 -4.54
C ASN A 93 -18.14 2.89 -4.02
N ASP A 94 -17.34 2.60 -2.99
CA ASP A 94 -16.38 3.56 -2.47
C ASP A 94 -15.09 3.57 -3.28
N ASN A 95 -14.47 4.76 -3.40
CA ASN A 95 -13.16 4.95 -3.98
C ASN A 95 -12.17 5.38 -2.89
N MET A 96 -11.31 4.46 -2.45
CA MET A 96 -10.33 4.74 -1.39
C MET A 96 -9.10 5.52 -1.88
N GLU A 97 -8.98 5.77 -3.18
CA GLU A 97 -8.00 6.73 -3.70
C GLU A 97 -8.44 8.17 -3.40
N GLU A 98 -9.75 8.43 -3.44
CA GLU A 98 -10.32 9.77 -3.30
C GLU A 98 -10.69 10.10 -1.86
N LYS A 99 -11.11 9.10 -1.07
CA LYS A 99 -11.65 9.30 0.27
C LYS A 99 -11.23 8.19 1.23
N LEU A 100 -10.83 8.59 2.43
CA LEU A 100 -10.57 7.64 3.51
C LEU A 100 -11.87 6.89 3.89
N PRO A 101 -11.80 5.55 4.06
CA PRO A 101 -12.94 4.77 4.53
C PRO A 101 -13.35 5.13 5.96
N LEU A 102 -14.48 4.59 6.41
CA LEU A 102 -15.04 4.87 7.73
C LEU A 102 -14.23 4.16 8.81
N MET A 103 -13.60 4.91 9.71
CA MET A 103 -12.97 4.32 10.89
C MET A 103 -14.06 3.84 11.86
N VAL A 104 -13.94 2.60 12.34
CA VAL A 104 -14.86 1.99 13.33
C VAL A 104 -14.17 1.62 14.64
N SER A 105 -12.86 1.80 14.72
CA SER A 105 -12.12 1.80 15.98
C SER A 105 -12.02 3.22 16.57
N THR A 106 -11.44 3.33 17.75
CA THR A 106 -11.34 4.59 18.52
C THR A 106 -10.33 5.60 17.97
N GLY A 107 -9.43 5.17 17.07
CA GLY A 107 -8.25 5.96 16.67
C GLY A 107 -7.11 5.92 17.70
N LEU A 108 -7.30 5.21 18.81
CA LEU A 108 -6.35 5.09 19.92
C LEU A 108 -5.78 3.67 19.99
N GLY A 109 -4.59 3.54 20.58
CA GLY A 109 -3.87 2.28 20.69
C GLY A 109 -3.63 1.60 19.32
N ARG A 110 -3.27 0.32 19.35
CA ARG A 110 -3.22 -0.53 18.16
C ARG A 110 -4.48 -1.37 18.05
N THR A 111 -4.87 -1.73 16.84
CA THR A 111 -5.99 -2.64 16.58
C THR A 111 -5.61 -3.80 15.66
N THR A 112 -6.31 -4.94 15.79
CA THR A 112 -6.08 -6.12 14.94
C THR A 112 -7.30 -7.03 14.85
N CYS A 113 -7.31 -7.94 13.86
CA CYS A 113 -8.22 -9.08 13.77
C CYS A 113 -9.70 -8.70 13.83
N SER A 114 -10.10 -7.76 12.98
CA SER A 114 -11.50 -7.32 12.90
C SER A 114 -12.39 -8.30 12.14
N TYR A 115 -13.65 -8.43 12.54
CA TYR A 115 -14.65 -9.22 11.81
C TYR A 115 -16.06 -8.63 11.97
N PHE A 116 -16.92 -8.76 10.96
CA PHE A 116 -18.32 -8.38 11.09
C PHE A 116 -19.07 -9.36 11.97
N MET A 117 -19.89 -8.84 12.89
CA MET A 117 -20.82 -9.66 13.65
C MET A 117 -22.08 -9.95 12.81
N PRO A 118 -22.81 -11.06 13.09
CA PRO A 118 -24.05 -11.37 12.39
C PRO A 118 -25.03 -10.18 12.36
N GLY A 119 -25.52 -9.85 11.16
CA GLY A 119 -26.40 -8.71 10.91
C GLY A 119 -25.70 -7.46 10.37
N ASP A 120 -24.37 -7.47 10.25
CA ASP A 120 -23.56 -6.41 9.62
C ASP A 120 -23.74 -5.01 10.23
N THR A 121 -24.10 -4.95 11.52
CA THR A 121 -24.29 -3.69 12.28
C THR A 121 -23.17 -3.39 13.25
N THR A 122 -22.36 -4.38 13.59
CA THR A 122 -21.26 -4.26 14.55
C THR A 122 -20.03 -5.03 14.08
N VAL A 123 -18.87 -4.62 14.57
CA VAL A 123 -17.56 -5.21 14.27
C VAL A 123 -16.91 -5.61 15.58
N ILE A 124 -16.42 -6.84 15.67
CA ILE A 124 -15.53 -7.28 16.73
C ILE A 124 -14.09 -7.03 16.30
N TYR A 125 -13.23 -6.54 17.19
CA TYR A 125 -11.80 -6.35 16.95
C TYR A 125 -11.02 -6.37 18.27
N ALA A 126 -9.71 -6.60 18.20
CA ALA A 126 -8.84 -6.47 19.37
C ALA A 126 -8.17 -5.09 19.39
N SER A 127 -7.97 -4.50 20.58
CA SER A 127 -7.30 -3.22 20.72
C SER A 127 -6.54 -3.04 22.04
N THR A 128 -5.51 -2.17 22.04
CA THR A 128 -4.72 -1.84 23.23
C THR A 128 -5.15 -0.53 23.92
N HIS A 129 -6.18 0.15 23.43
CA HIS A 129 -6.51 1.53 23.83
C HIS A 129 -6.88 1.70 25.32
N LEU A 130 -7.20 0.62 26.05
CA LEU A 130 -7.42 0.70 27.50
C LEU A 130 -6.13 0.67 28.33
N GLY A 131 -5.01 0.22 27.75
CA GLY A 131 -3.70 0.26 28.39
C GLY A 131 -2.96 1.57 28.15
N ASP A 132 -2.98 2.07 26.91
CA ASP A 132 -2.43 3.37 26.50
C ASP A 132 -3.14 3.83 25.22
N ASP A 133 -3.40 5.13 25.14
CA ASP A 133 -3.95 5.80 23.95
C ASP A 133 -2.93 5.81 22.79
N ASN A 134 -1.64 5.73 23.09
CA ASN A 134 -0.57 5.76 22.11
C ASN A 134 -0.38 4.41 21.39
N CYS A 135 0.16 4.46 20.18
CA CYS A 135 0.56 3.26 19.46
C CYS A 135 1.70 2.55 20.21
N PRO A 136 1.54 1.28 20.65
CA PRO A 136 2.59 0.55 21.34
C PRO A 136 3.84 0.40 20.46
N LYS A 137 5.02 0.41 21.10
CA LYS A 137 6.30 0.27 20.40
C LYS A 137 6.36 -1.06 19.63
N GLU A 138 6.76 -1.03 18.37
CA GLU A 138 7.01 -2.26 17.61
C GLU A 138 8.28 -2.96 18.12
N PRO A 139 8.28 -4.31 18.21
CA PRO A 139 9.46 -5.07 18.57
C PRO A 139 10.57 -4.84 17.54
N GLU A 140 11.81 -4.86 18.00
CA GLU A 140 12.95 -4.77 17.10
C GLU A 140 12.96 -5.97 16.15
N LYS A 141 13.31 -5.70 14.89
CA LYS A 141 13.49 -6.76 13.91
C LYS A 141 14.62 -7.67 14.38
N ARG A 142 14.46 -8.97 14.17
CA ARG A 142 15.53 -9.94 14.43
C ARG A 142 16.73 -9.64 13.55
N GLU A 143 17.92 -10.03 14.02
CA GLU A 143 19.18 -9.88 13.27
C GLU A 143 19.15 -10.57 11.89
N ASP A 144 18.36 -11.65 11.75
CA ASP A 144 18.17 -12.38 10.49
C ASP A 144 17.07 -11.79 9.58
N GLY A 145 16.47 -10.67 9.97
CA GLY A 145 15.42 -9.99 9.22
C GLY A 145 14.05 -10.68 9.26
N ALA A 146 13.89 -11.76 10.03
CA ALA A 146 12.61 -12.43 10.15
C ALA A 146 11.58 -11.55 10.86
N TYR A 147 10.33 -11.62 10.39
CA TYR A 147 9.21 -10.89 10.97
C TYR A 147 8.96 -11.33 12.42
N VAL A 148 8.72 -10.36 13.29
CA VAL A 148 8.31 -10.57 14.68
C VAL A 148 6.89 -10.02 14.82
N TRP A 149 5.95 -10.89 15.16
CA TRP A 149 4.58 -10.47 15.37
C TRP A 149 4.44 -9.83 16.76
N PRO A 150 4.01 -8.56 16.86
CA PRO A 150 3.82 -7.90 18.14
C PRO A 150 2.55 -8.39 18.84
N ILE A 151 2.70 -8.94 20.04
CA ILE A 151 1.58 -9.24 20.95
C ILE A 151 1.80 -8.42 22.22
N TYR A 152 0.88 -7.50 22.48
CA TYR A 152 0.88 -6.64 23.66
C TYR A 152 -0.04 -7.22 24.73
N SER A 153 0.34 -7.12 26.01
CA SER A 153 -0.49 -7.55 27.13
C SER A 153 -1.81 -6.80 27.24
N ASP A 154 -1.85 -5.61 26.68
CA ASP A 154 -2.96 -4.66 26.83
C ASP A 154 -4.05 -4.88 25.78
N PHE A 155 -3.85 -5.84 24.86
CA PHE A 155 -4.91 -6.23 23.94
C PHE A 155 -6.12 -6.79 24.70
N ASP A 156 -7.27 -6.20 24.45
CA ASP A 156 -8.58 -6.72 24.84
C ASP A 156 -9.52 -6.73 23.62
N ILE A 157 -10.68 -7.36 23.74
CA ILE A 157 -11.66 -7.55 22.67
C ILE A 157 -12.79 -6.55 22.82
N PHE A 158 -13.08 -5.84 21.73
CA PHE A 158 -14.10 -4.81 21.66
C PHE A 158 -15.11 -5.11 20.58
N VAL A 159 -16.32 -4.61 20.78
CA VAL A 159 -17.37 -4.56 19.77
C VAL A 159 -17.78 -3.11 19.60
N ALA A 160 -17.70 -2.61 18.37
CA ALA A 160 -18.16 -1.28 18.00
C ALA A 160 -19.31 -1.38 17.00
N ASP A 161 -20.18 -0.38 16.99
CA ASP A 161 -21.08 -0.17 15.86
C ASP A 161 -20.33 0.50 14.70
N LEU A 162 -21.03 0.78 13.60
CA LEU A 162 -20.40 1.38 12.42
C LEU A 162 -20.10 2.87 12.57
N LYS A 163 -20.29 3.47 13.75
CA LYS A 163 -19.95 4.87 14.04
C LYS A 163 -18.71 5.00 14.92
N GLY A 164 -18.16 3.88 15.41
CA GLY A 164 -17.04 3.86 16.35
C GLY A 164 -17.52 3.93 17.79
#